data_AF-A0A958RTU1-F1
#
_entry.id   AF-A0A958RTU1-F1
#
_cell.length_a   1.000
_cell.length_b   1.000
_cell.length_c   1.000
_cell.angle_alpha   90.00
_cell.angle_beta   90.00
_cell.angle_gamma   90.00
#
_symmetry.space_group_name_H-M   'P 1'
#
loop_
_entity.id
_entity.type
_entity.pdbx_description
1 polymer ?
#
loop_
_entity_poly.entity_id
_entity_poly.type
_entity_poly.pdbx_seq_one_letter_code
_entity_poly.pdbx_strand_id
1 'polypeptide(L)'
;YPKKLAERDFGELSGLRDQLRSLCTGYLSKILSPESNSEMNLEEAQNGNVLYFRLQSLMSPQIVATLGKLLINHLNFLAGTAHRNEQNAKEVKLIPTYLDEFASFACPEFADLISKARSAGLALHFSHQSIGDLTEVSKGFLNRITDNSATKIVMRINDPDSADFFARS
;
A
#
# COMPACT_ATOMS: atom_id res chain seq x y z
N TYR A 1 -33.36 -12.50 -15.64
CA TYR A 1 -32.93 -12.91 -14.28
C TYR A 1 -34.14 -13.07 -13.39
N PRO A 2 -34.35 -14.21 -12.72
CA PRO A 2 -35.51 -14.42 -11.84
C PRO A 2 -35.42 -13.54 -10.59
N LYS A 3 -36.46 -12.73 -10.34
CA LYS A 3 -36.50 -11.69 -9.29
C LYS A 3 -36.22 -12.23 -7.88
N LYS A 4 -36.73 -13.43 -7.55
CA LYS A 4 -36.49 -14.11 -6.27
C LYS A 4 -35.03 -14.51 -6.03
N LEU A 5 -34.30 -14.81 -7.11
CA LEU A 5 -32.87 -15.15 -7.02
C LEU A 5 -32.06 -13.89 -6.73
N ALA A 6 -32.36 -12.79 -7.41
CA ALA A 6 -31.73 -11.49 -7.18
C ALA A 6 -31.97 -10.95 -5.76
N GLU A 7 -33.17 -11.12 -5.20
CA GLU A 7 -33.48 -10.71 -3.82
C GLU A 7 -32.70 -11.53 -2.77
N ARG A 8 -32.52 -12.83 -3.01
CA ARG A 8 -31.70 -13.70 -2.15
C ARG A 8 -30.23 -13.31 -2.23
N ASP A 9 -29.69 -13.19 -3.45
CA ASP A 9 -28.29 -12.80 -3.69
C ASP A 9 -28.01 -11.41 -3.09
N PHE A 10 -28.96 -10.47 -3.15
CA PHE A 10 -28.83 -9.15 -2.55
C PHE A 10 -28.74 -9.16 -1.01
N GLY A 11 -29.42 -10.11 -0.37
CA GLY A 11 -29.32 -10.36 1.07
C GLY A 11 -27.99 -11.01 1.45
N GLU A 12 -27.56 -12.01 0.68
CA GLU A 12 -26.28 -12.71 0.87
C GLU A 12 -25.07 -11.78 0.70
N LEU A 13 -25.17 -10.77 -0.18
CA LEU A 13 -24.12 -9.78 -0.43
C LEU A 13 -24.15 -8.56 0.52
N SER A 14 -24.92 -8.62 1.61
CA SER A 14 -25.04 -7.51 2.57
C SER A 14 -23.69 -7.05 3.13
N GLY A 15 -22.82 -7.98 3.54
CA GLY A 15 -21.48 -7.64 4.08
C GLY A 15 -20.58 -6.94 3.07
N LEU A 16 -20.55 -7.40 1.81
CA LEU A 16 -19.81 -6.74 0.73
C LEU A 16 -20.36 -5.33 0.47
N ARG A 17 -21.69 -5.19 0.46
CA ARG A 17 -22.35 -3.89 0.26
C ARG A 17 -21.99 -2.90 1.36
N ASP A 18 -21.88 -3.34 2.61
CA ASP A 18 -21.50 -2.46 3.71
C ASP A 18 -20.03 -2.02 3.61
N GLN A 19 -19.13 -2.93 3.22
CA GLN A 19 -17.74 -2.58 2.93
C GLN A 19 -17.63 -1.58 1.77
N LEU A 20 -18.30 -1.82 0.64
CA LEU A 20 -18.32 -0.88 -0.49
C LEU A 20 -18.94 0.46 -0.10
N ARG A 21 -20.03 0.45 0.69
CA ARG A 21 -20.68 1.68 1.17
C ARG A 21 -19.71 2.55 1.97
N SER A 22 -18.85 1.95 2.79
CA SER A 22 -17.85 2.72 3.55
C SER A 22 -16.84 3.46 2.65
N LEU A 23 -16.56 2.93 1.46
CA LEU A 23 -15.68 3.56 0.46
C LEU A 23 -16.42 4.59 -0.42
N CYS A 24 -17.72 4.40 -0.63
CA CYS A 24 -18.55 5.24 -1.49
C CYS A 24 -19.25 6.39 -0.75
N THR A 25 -18.87 6.70 0.49
CA THR A 25 -19.52 7.73 1.32
C THR A 25 -18.58 8.85 1.73
N GLY A 26 -19.14 10.01 2.11
CA GLY A 26 -18.38 11.14 2.63
C GLY A 26 -17.36 11.70 1.63
N TYR A 27 -16.15 11.98 2.11
CA TYR A 27 -15.08 12.54 1.29
C TYR A 27 -14.48 11.54 0.29
N LEU A 28 -14.53 10.23 0.59
CA LEU A 28 -14.00 9.19 -0.29
C LEU A 28 -14.80 9.01 -1.55
N SER A 29 -16.13 9.18 -1.48
CA SER A 29 -17.00 9.16 -2.66
C SER A 29 -16.47 10.08 -3.76
N LYS A 30 -16.03 11.29 -3.40
CA LYS A 30 -15.48 12.27 -4.34
C LYS A 30 -14.12 11.88 -4.92
N ILE A 31 -13.36 11.03 -4.22
CA ILE A 31 -12.00 10.61 -4.60
C ILE A 31 -12.04 9.32 -5.41
N LEU A 32 -12.80 8.33 -4.97
CA LEU A 32 -12.88 6.99 -5.55
C LEU A 32 -13.96 6.86 -6.63
N SER A 33 -14.91 7.80 -6.67
CA SER A 33 -15.97 7.86 -7.68
C SER A 33 -16.23 9.31 -8.11
N PRO A 34 -15.20 10.00 -8.65
CA PRO A 34 -15.35 11.39 -9.07
C PRO A 34 -16.36 11.50 -10.22
N GLU A 35 -17.25 12.50 -10.17
CA GLU A 35 -18.20 12.77 -11.28
C GLU A 35 -17.54 13.50 -12.47
N SER A 36 -16.32 13.99 -12.29
CA SER A 36 -15.52 14.67 -13.31
C SER A 36 -14.39 13.78 -13.82
N ASN A 37 -13.85 14.07 -15.01
CA ASN A 37 -12.64 13.43 -15.56
C ASN A 37 -11.33 13.74 -14.79
N SER A 38 -11.43 14.17 -13.53
CA SER A 38 -10.27 14.38 -12.66
C SER A 38 -9.85 13.04 -12.06
N GLU A 39 -9.22 12.20 -12.88
CA GLU A 39 -8.68 10.90 -12.47
C GLU A 39 -7.17 11.05 -12.16
N MET A 40 -6.73 10.49 -11.03
CA MET A 40 -5.30 10.39 -10.74
C MET A 40 -4.75 9.10 -11.34
N ASN A 41 -3.83 9.22 -12.29
CA ASN A 41 -3.13 8.07 -12.87
C ASN A 41 -1.77 7.88 -12.20
N LEU A 42 -1.57 6.72 -11.55
CA LEU A 42 -0.30 6.40 -10.87
C LEU A 42 0.88 6.27 -11.84
N GLU A 43 0.64 5.95 -13.11
CA GLU A 43 1.69 5.85 -14.14
C GLU A 43 2.33 7.21 -14.45
N GLU A 44 1.65 8.32 -14.15
CA GLU A 44 2.22 9.67 -14.33
C GLU A 44 3.48 9.89 -13.49
N ALA A 45 3.68 9.13 -12.40
CA ALA A 45 4.91 9.15 -11.63
C ALA A 45 6.15 8.83 -12.49
N GLN A 46 6.03 8.00 -13.53
CA GLN A 46 7.11 7.71 -14.49
C GLN A 46 7.51 8.92 -15.35
N ASN A 47 6.61 9.88 -15.48
CA ASN A 47 6.83 11.11 -16.22
C ASN A 47 7.44 12.23 -15.35
N GLY A 48 7.69 11.96 -14.06
CA GLY A 48 8.26 12.91 -13.11
C GLY A 48 7.22 13.65 -12.27
N ASN A 49 5.95 13.30 -12.38
CA ASN A 49 4.90 13.85 -11.52
C ASN A 49 5.06 13.35 -10.08
N VAL A 50 4.87 14.25 -9.12
CA VAL A 50 4.84 13.88 -7.70
C VAL A 50 3.40 13.59 -7.30
N LEU A 51 3.13 12.34 -6.93
CA LEU A 51 1.83 11.91 -6.42
C LEU A 51 1.89 11.86 -4.90
N TYR A 52 0.94 12.55 -4.25
CA TYR A 52 0.90 12.66 -2.79
C TYR A 52 -0.46 12.17 -2.26
N PHE A 53 -0.39 11.17 -1.38
CA PHE A 53 -1.56 10.59 -0.72
C PHE A 53 -1.53 10.95 0.77
N ARG A 54 -2.49 11.75 1.22
CA ARG A 54 -2.66 12.05 2.64
C ARG A 54 -3.70 11.12 3.26
N LEU A 55 -3.23 10.11 3.98
CA LEU A 55 -4.09 9.19 4.72
C LEU A 55 -4.29 9.71 6.15
N GLN A 56 -5.52 10.09 6.51
CA GLN A 56 -5.84 10.57 7.85
C GLN A 56 -6.13 9.40 8.81
N SER A 57 -5.08 8.69 9.24
CA SER A 57 -5.16 7.47 10.06
C SER A 57 -5.96 7.63 11.36
N LEU A 58 -5.86 8.79 12.02
CA LEU A 58 -6.56 9.09 13.27
C LEU A 58 -8.09 9.18 13.14
N MET A 59 -8.59 9.57 11.97
CA MET A 59 -10.03 9.79 11.77
C MET A 59 -10.77 8.52 11.38
N SER A 60 -10.10 7.59 10.69
CA SER A 60 -10.69 6.29 10.37
C SER A 60 -9.61 5.25 10.03
N PRO A 61 -9.14 4.49 11.03
CA PRO A 61 -8.12 3.45 10.84
C PRO A 61 -8.56 2.37 9.83
N GLN A 62 -9.83 1.96 9.85
CA GLN A 62 -10.34 0.92 8.94
C GLN A 62 -10.34 1.37 7.47
N ILE A 63 -10.70 2.64 7.24
CA ILE A 63 -10.65 3.24 5.90
C ILE A 63 -9.21 3.34 5.43
N VAL A 64 -8.29 3.81 6.29
CA VAL A 64 -6.87 3.95 5.93
C VAL A 64 -6.23 2.60 5.62
N ALA A 65 -6.53 1.55 6.39
CA ALA A 65 -6.08 0.21 6.09
C ALA A 65 -6.62 -0.28 4.73
N THR A 66 -7.89 -0.03 4.42
CA THR A 66 -8.49 -0.43 3.13
C THR A 66 -7.90 0.36 1.96
N LEU A 67 -7.72 1.67 2.09
CA LEU A 67 -7.12 2.52 1.07
C LEU A 67 -5.64 2.18 0.84
N GLY A 68 -4.87 1.96 1.92
CA GLY A 68 -3.49 1.52 1.83
C GLY A 68 -3.38 0.20 1.06
N LYS A 69 -4.25 -0.77 1.38
CA LYS A 69 -4.36 -2.02 0.60
C LYS A 69 -4.66 -1.77 -0.87
N LEU A 70 -5.59 -0.88 -1.21
CA LEU A 70 -5.91 -0.55 -2.61
C LEU A 70 -4.70 0.05 -3.35
N LEU A 71 -4.04 1.04 -2.73
CA LEU A 71 -2.85 1.69 -3.31
C LEU A 71 -1.73 0.68 -3.55
N ILE A 72 -1.46 -0.19 -2.58
CA ILE A 72 -0.38 -1.18 -2.66
C ILE A 72 -0.69 -2.26 -3.68
N ASN A 73 -1.94 -2.71 -3.77
CA ASN A 73 -2.36 -3.63 -4.83
C ASN A 73 -2.19 -2.98 -6.22
N HIS A 74 -2.46 -1.68 -6.35
CA HIS A 74 -2.21 -0.96 -7.60
C HIS A 74 -0.71 -0.87 -7.90
N LEU A 75 0.14 -0.56 -6.91
CA LEU A 75 1.60 -0.58 -7.08
C LEU A 75 2.11 -1.99 -7.47
N ASN A 76 1.57 -3.05 -6.87
CA ASN A 76 1.87 -4.43 -7.24
C ASN A 76 1.45 -4.74 -8.70
N PHE A 77 0.30 -4.22 -9.14
CA PHE A 77 -0.15 -4.36 -10.52
C PHE A 77 0.81 -3.66 -11.48
N LEU A 78 1.20 -2.41 -11.20
CA LEU A 78 2.16 -1.64 -12.00
C LEU A 78 3.55 -2.31 -12.02
N ALA A 79 3.97 -2.86 -10.88
CA ALA A 79 5.19 -3.64 -10.78
C ALA A 79 5.16 -4.90 -11.66
N GLY A 80 4.03 -5.61 -11.67
CA GLY A 80 3.84 -6.80 -12.47
C GLY A 80 3.70 -6.52 -13.98
N THR A 81 3.12 -5.39 -14.38
CA THR A 81 3.00 -4.99 -15.79
C THR A 81 4.34 -4.54 -16.37
N ALA A 82 5.15 -3.81 -15.60
CA ALA A 82 6.48 -3.39 -15.99
C ALA A 82 7.37 -4.58 -16.39
N HIS A 83 7.33 -5.67 -15.61
CA HIS A 83 8.12 -6.88 -15.85
C HIS A 83 7.73 -7.62 -17.16
N ARG A 84 6.49 -7.46 -17.64
CA ARG A 84 6.03 -8.09 -18.90
C ARG A 84 6.45 -7.32 -20.15
N ASN A 85 6.77 -6.03 -20.01
CA ASN A 85 7.13 -5.15 -21.12
C ASN A 85 8.64 -5.13 -21.44
N GLU A 86 9.44 -5.99 -20.81
CA GLU A 86 10.90 -6.10 -21.01
C GLU A 86 11.33 -6.38 -22.47
N GLN A 87 10.41 -6.72 -23.38
CA GLN A 87 10.71 -6.81 -24.81
C GLN A 87 11.01 -5.45 -25.47
N ASN A 88 10.65 -4.33 -24.85
CA ASN A 88 11.03 -2.98 -25.27
C ASN A 88 11.79 -2.31 -24.14
N ALA A 89 13.11 -2.50 -24.12
CA ALA A 89 14.06 -1.98 -23.13
C ALA A 89 14.10 -0.43 -23.06
N LYS A 90 13.01 0.19 -22.60
CA LYS A 90 13.08 1.51 -22.00
C LYS A 90 13.67 1.32 -20.61
N GLU A 91 14.75 2.05 -20.32
CA GLU A 91 15.31 2.19 -18.97
C GLU A 91 14.17 2.33 -17.97
N VAL A 92 14.05 1.35 -17.07
CA VAL A 92 13.07 1.39 -15.99
C VAL A 92 13.48 2.56 -15.09
N LYS A 93 12.79 3.70 -15.22
CA LYS A 93 13.04 4.86 -14.38
C LYS A 93 12.75 4.50 -12.94
N LEU A 94 13.68 4.83 -12.06
CA LEU A 94 13.50 4.67 -10.63
C LEU A 94 12.47 5.69 -10.12
N ILE A 95 11.42 5.22 -9.47
CA ILE A 95 10.36 6.02 -8.86
C ILE A 95 10.53 5.91 -7.33
N PRO A 96 11.03 6.96 -6.66
CA PRO A 96 11.04 7.03 -5.21
C PRO A 96 9.61 6.98 -4.67
N THR A 97 9.33 5.99 -3.82
CA THR A 97 8.03 5.72 -3.24
C THR A 97 8.15 5.74 -1.73
N TYR A 98 7.62 6.78 -1.10
CA TYR A 98 7.70 7.00 0.34
C TYR A 98 6.42 6.55 1.02
N LEU A 99 6.55 5.64 1.97
CA LEU A 99 5.47 5.03 2.74
C LEU A 99 5.66 5.43 4.20
N ASP A 100 5.04 6.56 4.56
CA ASP A 100 5.11 7.10 5.91
C ASP A 100 4.10 6.45 6.84
N GLU A 101 4.54 6.15 8.07
CA GLU A 101 3.77 5.42 9.06
C GLU A 101 3.09 4.16 8.52
N PHE A 102 3.83 3.45 7.67
CA PHE A 102 3.26 2.38 6.85
C PHE A 102 2.72 1.22 7.70
N ALA A 103 3.22 1.04 8.92
CA ALA A 103 2.68 0.04 9.86
C ALA A 103 1.17 0.18 10.07
N SER A 104 0.63 1.40 10.02
CA SER A 104 -0.80 1.68 10.20
C SER A 104 -1.70 1.14 9.06
N PHE A 105 -1.13 0.85 7.89
CA PHE A 105 -1.83 0.29 6.75
C PHE A 105 -1.09 -0.89 6.11
N ALA A 106 -0.08 -1.43 6.81
CA ALA A 106 0.69 -2.58 6.39
C ALA A 106 -0.18 -3.83 6.41
N CYS A 107 0.04 -4.68 5.41
CA CYS A 107 -0.64 -5.97 5.31
C CYS A 107 0.27 -7.00 4.65
N PRO A 108 0.01 -8.31 4.80
CA PRO A 108 0.86 -9.36 4.25
C PRO A 108 1.14 -9.22 2.75
N GLU A 109 0.23 -8.62 1.98
CA GLU A 109 0.35 -8.37 0.54
C GLU A 109 1.49 -7.40 0.17
N PHE A 110 1.97 -6.58 1.11
CA PHE A 110 3.17 -5.74 0.93
C PHE A 110 4.43 -6.58 0.73
N ALA A 111 4.46 -7.78 1.30
CA ALA A 111 5.61 -8.65 1.27
C ALA A 111 6.02 -9.02 -0.16
N ASP A 112 5.06 -9.05 -1.09
CA ASP A 112 5.32 -9.30 -2.51
C ASP A 112 5.80 -8.05 -3.23
N LEU A 113 5.28 -6.87 -2.85
CA LEU A 113 5.73 -5.58 -3.39
C LEU A 113 7.21 -5.37 -3.05
N ILE A 114 7.59 -5.59 -1.79
CA ILE A 114 8.98 -5.44 -1.29
C ILE A 114 9.94 -6.29 -2.13
N SER A 115 9.60 -7.56 -2.37
CA SER A 115 10.46 -8.47 -3.13
C SER A 115 10.56 -8.13 -4.62
N LYS A 116 9.57 -7.43 -5.20
CA LYS A 116 9.49 -7.12 -6.65
C LYS A 116 9.77 -5.66 -6.99
N ALA A 117 9.90 -4.79 -5.98
CA ALA A 117 10.02 -3.36 -6.17
C ALA A 117 11.19 -2.97 -7.08
N ARG A 118 12.34 -3.64 -6.94
CA ARG A 118 13.54 -3.35 -7.73
C ARG A 118 13.33 -3.57 -9.22
N SER A 119 12.75 -4.71 -9.64
CA SER A 119 12.49 -4.98 -11.06
C SER A 119 11.36 -4.11 -11.62
N ALA A 120 10.49 -3.61 -10.75
CA ALA A 120 9.43 -2.65 -11.08
C ALA A 120 9.90 -1.20 -11.18
N GLY A 121 11.15 -0.90 -10.83
CA GLY A 121 11.64 0.48 -10.78
C GLY A 121 11.15 1.27 -9.58
N LEU A 122 10.61 0.64 -8.54
CA LEU A 122 10.17 1.33 -7.34
C LEU A 122 11.31 1.35 -6.31
N ALA A 123 11.74 2.53 -5.90
CA ALA A 123 12.60 2.71 -4.73
C ALA A 123 11.73 2.91 -3.49
N LEU A 124 11.49 1.84 -2.74
CA LEU A 124 10.64 1.90 -1.56
C LEU A 124 11.39 2.49 -0.36
N HIS A 125 10.76 3.45 0.31
CA HIS A 125 11.20 4.04 1.56
C HIS A 125 10.10 3.83 2.61
N PHE A 126 10.42 3.08 3.65
CA PHE A 126 9.50 2.78 4.74
C PHE A 126 9.91 3.55 6.00
N SER A 127 8.99 4.30 6.62
CA SER A 127 9.17 4.89 7.94
C SER A 127 8.15 4.35 8.94
N HIS A 128 8.63 4.04 10.14
CA HIS A 128 7.82 3.55 11.25
C HIS A 128 8.42 3.99 12.59
N GLN A 129 7.60 4.04 13.64
CA GLN A 129 8.04 4.48 14.97
C GLN A 129 8.63 3.36 15.81
N SER A 130 8.10 2.14 15.69
CA SER A 130 8.55 1.00 16.48
C SER A 130 8.63 -0.27 15.66
N ILE A 131 9.52 -1.18 16.06
CA ILE A 131 9.58 -2.54 15.51
C ILE A 131 8.34 -3.33 15.92
N GLY A 132 7.80 -3.05 17.12
CA GLY A 132 6.60 -3.67 17.66
C GLY A 132 5.44 -3.63 16.66
N ASP A 133 5.15 -2.46 16.09
CA ASP A 133 4.06 -2.27 15.13
C ASP A 133 4.21 -3.17 13.89
N LEU A 134 5.44 -3.44 13.45
CA LEU A 134 5.71 -4.34 12.31
C LEU A 134 5.58 -5.81 12.69
N THR A 135 5.97 -6.17 13.91
CA THR A 135 5.81 -7.54 14.41
C THR A 135 4.35 -7.93 14.60
N GLU A 136 3.46 -6.97 14.88
CA GLU A 136 2.01 -7.18 14.93
C GLU A 136 1.43 -7.59 13.58
N VAL A 137 1.98 -7.08 12.46
CA VAL A 137 1.60 -7.53 11.12
C VAL A 137 2.03 -8.98 10.92
N SER A 138 3.33 -9.26 11.08
CA SER A 138 3.88 -10.60 11.32
C SER A 138 5.40 -10.53 11.49
N LYS A 139 5.99 -11.52 12.17
CA LYS A 139 7.46 -11.67 12.24
C LYS A 139 8.11 -11.79 10.85
N GLY A 140 7.47 -12.52 9.94
CA GLY A 140 7.98 -12.69 8.58
C GLY A 140 7.97 -11.38 7.77
N PHE A 141 7.06 -10.47 8.08
CA PHE A 141 6.97 -9.17 7.43
C PHE A 141 8.13 -8.25 7.83
N LEU A 142 8.43 -8.16 9.14
CA LEU A 142 9.60 -7.43 9.64
C LEU A 142 10.89 -7.92 8.95
N ASN A 143 11.13 -9.23 8.94
CA ASN A 143 12.32 -9.80 8.32
C ASN A 143 12.43 -9.44 6.84
N ARG A 144 11.32 -9.52 6.09
CA ARG A 144 11.34 -9.14 4.66
C ARG A 144 11.73 -7.68 4.46
N ILE A 145 11.23 -6.77 5.31
CA ILE A 145 11.60 -5.36 5.23
C ILE A 145 13.08 -5.20 5.54
N THR A 146 13.56 -5.78 6.63
CA THR A 146 14.96 -5.61 7.06
C THR A 146 15.96 -6.24 6.10
N ASP A 147 15.62 -7.37 5.49
CA ASP A 147 16.49 -8.14 4.58
C ASP A 147 16.54 -7.53 3.18
N ASN A 148 15.42 -6.95 2.70
CA ASN A 148 15.36 -6.31 1.38
C ASN A 148 15.74 -4.83 1.42
N SER A 149 15.81 -4.22 2.60
CA SER A 149 16.24 -2.82 2.75
C SER A 149 17.75 -2.73 2.64
N ALA A 150 18.23 -2.21 1.50
CA ALA A 150 19.65 -1.95 1.27
C ALA A 150 20.22 -0.82 2.16
N THR A 151 19.35 0.06 2.67
CA THR A 151 19.74 1.19 3.51
C THR A 151 18.79 1.30 4.68
N LYS A 152 19.35 1.37 5.89
CA LYS A 152 18.60 1.56 7.14
C LYS A 152 19.04 2.90 7.74
N ILE A 153 18.09 3.79 8.01
CA ILE A 153 18.35 5.05 8.72
C ILE A 153 17.74 4.90 10.11
N VAL A 154 18.61 4.71 11.11
CA VAL A 154 18.19 4.50 12.50
C VAL A 154 18.34 5.80 13.25
N MET A 155 17.20 6.36 13.68
CA MET A 155 17.15 7.56 14.52
C MET A 155 17.13 7.18 16.00
N ARG A 156 16.80 8.12 16.89
CA ARG A 156 16.71 7.86 18.32
C ARG A 156 15.75 6.70 18.62
N ILE A 157 16.28 5.66 19.27
CA ILE A 157 15.51 4.54 19.81
C ILE A 157 15.51 4.65 21.34
N ASN A 158 14.35 4.51 21.97
CA ASN A 158 14.22 4.47 23.43
C ASN A 158 14.10 3.03 23.97
N ASP A 159 13.57 2.11 23.17
CA ASP A 159 13.38 0.71 23.54
C ASP A 159 14.69 -0.11 23.41
N PRO A 160 15.21 -0.71 24.49
CA PRO A 160 16.47 -1.44 24.44
C PRO A 160 16.48 -2.63 23.48
N ASP A 161 15.37 -3.36 23.38
CA ASP A 161 15.26 -4.54 22.51
C ASP A 161 15.33 -4.12 21.03
N SER A 162 14.64 -3.03 20.67
CA SER A 162 14.72 -2.44 19.33
C SER A 162 16.13 -1.93 19.00
N ALA A 163 16.82 -1.34 19.98
CA ALA A 163 18.20 -0.87 19.79
C ALA A 163 19.17 -2.02 19.55
N ASP A 164 19.05 -3.11 20.34
CA ASP A 164 19.85 -4.32 20.16
C ASP A 164 19.57 -5.00 18.82
N PHE A 165 18.29 -5.05 18.39
CA PHE A 165 17.91 -5.58 17.07
C PHE A 165 18.63 -4.85 15.93
N PHE A 166 18.56 -3.51 15.88
CA PHE A 166 19.19 -2.75 14.80
C PHE A 166 20.72 -2.74 14.89
N ALA A 167 21.30 -2.79 16.10
CA ALA A 167 22.75 -2.89 16.28
C ALA A 167 23.33 -4.21 15.74
N ARG A 168 22.51 -5.26 15.63
CA ARG A 168 22.89 -6.58 15.08
C ARG A 168 22.54 -6.77 13.61
N SER A 169 21.87 -5.79 12.98
CA SER A 169 21.23 -5.91 11.65
C SER A 169 22.05 -5.42 10.46
#